data_AF-A0A2N6MI70-F1
#
_entry.id   AF-A0A2N6MI70-F1
#
_cell.length_a   1.000
_cell.length_b   1.000
_cell.length_c   1.000
_cell.angle_alpha   90.00
_cell.angle_beta   90.00
_cell.angle_gamma   90.00
#
_symmetry.space_group_name_H-M   'P 1'
#
loop_
_entity.id
_entity.type
_entity.pdbx_description
1 polymer ?
#
loop_
_entity_poly.entity_id
_entity_poly.type
_entity_poly.pdbx_seq_one_letter_code
_entity_poly.pdbx_strand_id
1 'polypeptide(L)'
;MLPREELLKGIENRDTVARVIDQAEQAIKTWEVVLTDFLSPPELAEIQRVFSRLTEVQLLAWGGYPQAERQRMAIARSEFPLDLSQVAIAALDIAGNFLFDTATHRDFLGAMLGTGIIREKTGDIIVLGERGAQAIVVPELVEFLEMNLKQVRS
;
A
#
# COMPACT_ATOMS: atom_id res chain seq x y z
N MET A 1 -1.29 -23.73 -11.50
CA MET A 1 -1.43 -23.22 -10.10
C MET A 1 -0.03 -23.00 -9.58
N LEU A 2 0.18 -21.94 -8.79
CA LEU A 2 1.51 -21.58 -8.31
C LEU A 2 1.95 -22.55 -7.19
N PRO A 3 3.25 -22.86 -7.04
CA PRO A 3 3.74 -23.82 -6.04
C PRO A 3 3.72 -23.24 -4.61
N ARG A 4 2.53 -23.03 -4.05
CA ARG A 4 2.29 -22.30 -2.78
C ARG A 4 3.14 -22.78 -1.60
N GLU A 5 3.21 -24.09 -1.37
CA GLU A 5 3.95 -24.65 -0.22
C GLU A 5 5.45 -24.40 -0.32
N GLU A 6 6.00 -24.48 -1.53
CA GLU A 6 7.42 -24.21 -1.79
C GLU A 6 7.73 -22.73 -1.61
N LEU A 7 6.88 -21.85 -2.14
CA LEU A 7 7.04 -20.39 -2.06
C LEU A 7 6.94 -19.86 -0.62
N LEU A 8 6.17 -20.53 0.24
CA LEU A 8 6.01 -20.15 1.64
C LEU A 8 7.10 -20.72 2.57
N LYS A 9 8.03 -21.54 2.07
CA LYS A 9 9.04 -22.16 2.93
C LYS A 9 10.11 -21.16 3.37
N GLY A 10 10.29 -21.00 4.68
CA GLY A 10 11.33 -20.11 5.25
C GLY A 10 11.04 -18.61 5.10
N ILE A 11 9.76 -18.27 4.95
CA ILE A 11 9.25 -16.89 4.84
C ILE A 11 8.82 -16.38 6.22
N GLU A 12 9.15 -15.13 6.54
CA GLU A 12 8.76 -14.49 7.80
C GLU A 12 7.31 -13.98 7.72
N ASN A 13 6.97 -13.22 6.68
CA ASN A 13 5.64 -12.64 6.47
C ASN A 13 4.70 -13.60 5.74
N ARG A 14 4.52 -14.80 6.30
CA ARG A 14 3.78 -15.91 5.65
C ARG A 14 2.38 -15.52 5.18
N ASP A 15 1.62 -14.82 6.01
CA ASP A 15 0.24 -14.45 5.69
C ASP A 15 0.17 -13.42 4.57
N THR A 16 1.07 -12.43 4.58
CA THR A 16 1.17 -11.42 3.52
C THR A 16 1.56 -12.08 2.19
N VAL A 17 2.60 -12.92 2.19
CA VAL A 17 3.02 -13.64 0.98
C VAL A 17 1.94 -14.58 0.48
N ALA A 18 1.23 -15.28 1.38
CA ALA A 18 0.13 -16.15 1.02
C ALA A 18 -1.00 -15.38 0.32
N ARG A 19 -1.38 -14.20 0.82
CA ARG A 19 -2.36 -13.32 0.16
C ARG A 19 -1.89 -12.89 -1.23
N VAL A 20 -0.62 -12.53 -1.37
CA VAL A 20 -0.06 -12.10 -2.67
C VAL A 20 -0.03 -13.26 -3.67
N ILE A 21 0.23 -14.50 -3.23
CA ILE A 21 0.11 -15.70 -4.06
C ILE A 21 -1.33 -15.89 -4.54
N ASP A 22 -2.31 -15.75 -3.64
CA ASP A 22 -3.73 -15.85 -3.99
C ASP A 22 -4.13 -14.76 -5.02
N GLN A 23 -3.60 -13.54 -4.88
CA GLN A 23 -3.80 -12.44 -5.83
C GLN A 23 -3.12 -12.69 -7.19
N ALA A 24 -1.95 -13.30 -7.20
CA ALA A 24 -1.28 -13.71 -8.43
C ALA A 24 -2.04 -14.81 -9.17
N GLU A 25 -2.59 -15.79 -8.43
CA GLU A 25 -3.47 -16.78 -9.04
C GLU A 25 -4.74 -16.14 -9.61
N GLN A 26 -5.30 -15.13 -8.93
CA GLN A 26 -6.43 -14.36 -9.43
C GLN A 26 -6.06 -13.66 -10.75
N ALA A 27 -4.94 -12.94 -10.80
CA ALA A 27 -4.47 -12.26 -12.01
C ALA A 27 -4.28 -13.23 -13.21
N ILE A 28 -3.76 -14.43 -12.95
CA ILE A 28 -3.62 -15.48 -13.97
C ILE A 28 -5.00 -15.94 -14.48
N LYS A 29 -5.97 -16.14 -13.58
CA LYS A 29 -7.31 -16.65 -13.89
C LYS A 29 -8.18 -15.61 -14.61
N THR A 30 -8.16 -14.36 -14.16
CA THR A 30 -9.04 -13.30 -14.66
C THR A 30 -8.47 -12.55 -15.86
N TRP A 31 -7.16 -12.68 -16.12
CA TRP A 31 -6.45 -11.88 -17.14
C TRP A 31 -6.51 -10.37 -16.87
N GLU A 32 -6.66 -9.99 -15.60
CA GLU A 32 -6.71 -8.59 -15.15
C GLU A 32 -5.54 -8.27 -14.22
N VAL A 33 -5.24 -6.98 -14.09
CA VAL A 33 -4.28 -6.49 -13.09
C VAL A 33 -4.94 -6.56 -11.72
N VAL A 34 -4.28 -7.22 -10.78
CA VAL A 34 -4.70 -7.29 -9.37
C VAL A 34 -3.76 -6.44 -8.52
N LEU A 35 -4.33 -5.64 -7.63
CA LEU A 35 -3.58 -4.77 -6.73
C LEU A 35 -3.55 -5.32 -5.30
N THR A 36 -2.39 -5.27 -4.67
CA THR A 36 -2.27 -5.44 -3.23
C THR A 36 -2.75 -4.19 -2.49
N ASP A 37 -2.91 -4.34 -1.17
CA ASP A 37 -2.88 -3.20 -0.25
C ASP A 37 -1.44 -2.70 -0.07
N PHE A 38 -1.22 -1.67 0.76
CA PHE A 38 0.13 -1.17 1.05
C PHE A 38 0.93 -2.19 1.85
N LEU A 39 2.05 -2.58 1.27
CA LEU A 39 3.06 -3.46 1.84
C LEU A 39 4.19 -2.61 2.42
N SER A 40 4.74 -3.06 3.54
CA SER A 40 5.94 -2.46 4.13
C SER A 40 7.22 -2.85 3.36
N PRO A 41 8.33 -2.12 3.53
CA PRO A 41 9.62 -2.47 2.92
C PRO A 41 10.07 -3.94 3.10
N PRO A 42 10.01 -4.55 4.31
CA PRO A 42 10.39 -5.95 4.46
C PRO A 42 9.44 -6.91 3.72
N GLU A 43 8.14 -6.62 3.71
CA GLU A 43 7.16 -7.42 2.96
C GLU A 43 7.40 -7.34 1.45
N LEU A 44 7.66 -6.14 0.92
CA LEU A 44 7.98 -5.93 -0.49
C LEU A 44 9.23 -6.71 -0.91
N ALA A 45 10.31 -6.62 -0.12
CA ALA A 45 11.55 -7.33 -0.39
C ALA A 45 11.36 -8.85 -0.37
N GLU A 46 10.56 -9.35 0.57
CA GLU A 46 10.25 -10.77 0.67
C GLU A 46 9.40 -11.26 -0.50
N ILE A 47 8.36 -10.52 -0.89
CA ILE A 47 7.53 -10.83 -2.05
C ILE A 47 8.36 -10.82 -3.33
N GLN A 48 9.17 -9.79 -3.58
CA GLN A 48 10.03 -9.73 -4.76
C GLN A 48 10.98 -10.92 -4.84
N ARG A 49 11.56 -11.35 -3.71
CA ARG A 49 12.43 -12.52 -3.63
C ARG A 49 11.68 -13.83 -3.92
N VAL A 50 10.45 -13.98 -3.42
CA VAL A 50 9.62 -15.18 -3.65
C VAL A 50 9.18 -15.26 -5.12
N PHE A 51 8.74 -14.14 -5.67
CA PHE A 51 8.15 -14.06 -7.01
C PHE A 51 9.18 -13.95 -8.13
N SER A 52 10.44 -13.59 -7.86
CA SER A 52 11.51 -13.57 -8.87
C SER A 52 11.79 -14.94 -9.51
N ARG A 53 11.28 -16.02 -8.89
CA ARG A 53 11.37 -17.39 -9.40
C ARG A 53 10.23 -17.75 -10.36
N LEU A 54 9.19 -16.92 -10.44
CA LEU A 54 8.01 -17.17 -11.26
C LEU A 54 8.17 -16.46 -12.61
N THR A 55 7.70 -17.12 -13.67
CA THR A 55 7.75 -16.60 -15.04
C THR A 55 6.36 -16.27 -15.59
N GLU A 56 5.32 -16.70 -14.89
CA GLU A 56 3.92 -16.59 -15.26
C GLU A 56 3.33 -15.22 -14.94
N VAL A 57 3.94 -14.49 -14.01
CA VAL A 57 3.49 -13.19 -13.53
C VAL A 57 4.62 -12.19 -13.50
N GLN A 58 4.26 -10.91 -13.61
CA GLN A 58 5.14 -9.78 -13.36
C GLN A 58 4.54 -8.90 -12.27
N LEU A 59 5.41 -8.18 -11.57
CA LEU A 59 5.07 -7.35 -10.43
C LEU A 59 5.59 -5.93 -10.66
N LEU A 60 4.78 -4.93 -10.30
CA LEU A 60 5.20 -3.53 -10.29
C LEU A 60 4.76 -2.88 -8.98
N ALA A 61 5.72 -2.39 -8.19
CA ALA A 61 5.45 -1.72 -6.92
C ALA A 61 5.50 -0.19 -7.10
N TRP A 62 4.53 0.51 -6.51
CA TRP A 62 4.48 1.98 -6.51
C TRP A 62 3.80 2.51 -5.25
N GLY A 63 4.38 3.55 -4.67
CA GLY A 63 3.85 4.23 -3.49
C GLY A 63 3.53 5.71 -3.70
N GLY A 64 3.61 6.22 -4.94
CA GLY A 64 3.24 7.60 -5.29
C GLY A 64 4.40 8.57 -5.49
N TYR A 65 5.58 8.22 -4.98
CA TYR A 65 6.81 8.96 -5.23
C TYR A 65 8.03 8.02 -5.15
N PRO A 66 9.19 8.41 -5.70
CA PRO A 66 10.33 7.50 -5.83
C PRO A 66 10.87 6.92 -4.52
N GLN A 67 10.74 7.63 -3.40
CA GLN A 67 11.24 7.23 -2.08
C GLN A 67 10.16 6.67 -1.16
N ALA A 68 8.98 6.31 -1.70
CA ALA A 68 7.91 5.75 -0.89
C ALA A 68 8.35 4.41 -0.26
N GLU A 69 8.28 4.32 1.06
CA GLU A 69 8.59 3.12 1.84
C GLU A 69 7.45 2.10 1.72
N ARG A 70 6.22 2.55 1.95
CA ARG A 70 5.02 1.71 1.79
C ARG A 70 4.49 1.83 0.38
N GLN A 71 4.33 0.69 -0.29
CA GLN A 71 3.92 0.65 -1.70
C GLN A 71 2.81 -0.37 -1.91
N ARG A 72 1.95 -0.10 -2.89
CA ARG A 72 1.04 -1.12 -3.44
C ARG A 72 1.76 -1.83 -4.57
N MET A 73 1.40 -3.08 -4.82
CA MET A 73 1.96 -3.89 -5.89
C MET A 73 0.86 -4.26 -6.88
N ALA A 74 1.09 -3.94 -8.15
CA ALA A 74 0.34 -4.48 -9.26
C ALA A 74 0.90 -5.83 -9.66
N ILE A 75 -0.01 -6.77 -9.91
CA ILE A 75 0.27 -8.14 -10.29
C ILE A 75 -0.49 -8.42 -11.58
N ALA A 76 0.21 -8.84 -12.61
CA ALA A 76 -0.39 -9.25 -13.88
C ALA A 76 0.37 -10.44 -14.44
N ARG A 77 -0.17 -11.08 -15.48
CA ARG A 77 0.59 -12.10 -16.22
C ARG A 77 1.80 -11.46 -16.89
N SER A 78 2.84 -12.25 -17.10
CA SER A 78 4.08 -11.79 -17.74
C SER A 78 3.90 -11.24 -19.17
N GLU A 79 2.78 -11.58 -19.82
CA GLU A 79 2.42 -11.10 -21.16
C GLU A 79 1.80 -9.69 -21.17
N PHE A 80 1.33 -9.18 -20.02
CA PHE A 80 0.67 -7.88 -19.92
C PHE A 80 1.59 -6.82 -19.34
N PRO A 81 2.01 -5.80 -20.11
CA PRO A 81 2.89 -4.76 -19.58
C PRO A 81 2.21 -4.04 -18.42
N LEU A 82 2.96 -3.87 -17.33
CA LEU A 82 2.55 -3.05 -16.19
C LEU A 82 3.09 -1.62 -16.32
N ASP A 83 2.25 -0.65 -15.99
CA ASP A 83 2.61 0.77 -15.87
C ASP A 83 2.28 1.30 -14.47
N LEU A 84 3.03 2.32 -14.02
CA LEU A 84 2.81 2.94 -12.71
C LEU A 84 1.40 3.50 -12.55
N SER A 85 0.77 3.94 -13.64
CA SER A 85 -0.62 4.44 -13.63
C SER A 85 -1.64 3.38 -13.22
N GLN A 86 -1.30 2.09 -13.33
CA GLN A 86 -2.18 0.99 -12.93
C GLN A 86 -2.11 0.72 -11.43
N VAL A 87 -1.06 1.19 -10.74
CA VAL A 87 -0.97 1.11 -9.28
C VAL A 87 -1.77 2.25 -8.67
N ALA A 88 -3.08 2.05 -8.59
CA ALA A 88 -4.01 3.07 -8.14
C ALA A 88 -3.76 3.49 -6.68
N ILE A 89 -3.56 4.78 -6.46
CA ILE A 89 -3.32 5.41 -5.16
C ILE A 89 -3.93 6.81 -5.17
N ALA A 90 -4.18 7.37 -4.00
CA ALA A 90 -4.61 8.75 -3.85
C ALA A 90 -3.76 9.46 -2.79
N ALA A 91 -3.55 10.76 -2.97
CA ALA A 91 -2.92 11.62 -1.98
C ALA A 91 -3.97 12.53 -1.35
N LEU A 92 -3.99 12.57 -0.03
CA LEU A 92 -4.84 13.45 0.76
C LEU A 92 -3.99 14.56 1.36
N ASP A 93 -4.45 15.81 1.25
CA ASP A 93 -3.88 16.94 1.96
C ASP A 93 -4.62 17.13 3.28
N ILE A 94 -3.93 16.91 4.40
CA ILE A 94 -4.48 17.03 5.74
C ILE A 94 -4.00 18.35 6.34
N ALA A 95 -4.83 19.38 6.16
CA ALA A 95 -4.56 20.73 6.64
C ALA A 95 -5.30 21.03 7.96
N GLY A 96 -4.69 21.87 8.79
CA GLY A 96 -5.22 22.28 10.09
C GLY A 96 -4.36 23.38 10.70
N ASN A 97 -4.72 23.86 11.90
CA ASN A 97 -3.91 24.84 12.61
C ASN A 97 -2.87 24.14 13.50
N PHE A 98 -1.65 23.99 13.00
CA PHE A 98 -0.53 23.34 13.70
C PHE A 98 0.59 24.31 14.10
N LEU A 99 0.30 25.62 14.13
CA LEU A 99 1.27 26.68 14.43
C LEU A 99 1.83 26.61 15.87
N PHE A 100 1.00 26.21 16.83
CA PHE A 100 1.35 26.22 18.27
C PHE A 100 1.44 24.83 18.90
N ASP A 101 0.99 23.79 18.18
CA ASP A 101 1.12 22.38 18.56
C ASP A 101 1.34 21.56 17.29
N THR A 102 2.60 21.44 16.88
CA THR A 102 2.96 20.73 15.65
C THR A 102 2.63 19.25 15.80
N ALA A 103 1.77 18.74 14.92
CA ALA A 103 1.44 17.33 14.89
C ALA A 103 2.61 16.50 14.32
N THR A 104 2.85 15.35 14.95
CA THR A 104 3.84 14.38 14.52
C THR A 104 3.23 13.36 13.57
N HIS A 105 4.07 12.59 12.87
CA HIS A 105 3.60 11.46 12.04
C HIS A 105 2.67 10.52 12.81
N ARG A 106 2.96 10.26 14.10
CA ARG A 106 2.14 9.37 14.95
C ARG A 106 0.75 9.95 15.19
N ASP A 107 0.61 11.26 15.29
CA ASP A 107 -0.67 11.93 15.52
C ASP A 107 -1.55 11.80 14.27
N PHE A 108 -1.01 12.08 13.08
CA PHE A 108 -1.73 11.89 11.82
C PHE A 108 -2.13 10.43 11.61
N LEU A 109 -1.19 9.49 11.79
CA LEU A 109 -1.49 8.08 11.65
C LEU A 109 -2.55 7.63 12.66
N GLY A 110 -2.43 8.06 13.92
CA GLY A 110 -3.39 7.73 14.99
C GLY A 110 -4.79 8.27 14.68
N ALA A 111 -4.88 9.50 14.18
CA ALA A 111 -6.15 10.11 13.77
C ALA A 111 -6.78 9.38 12.58
N MET A 112 -6.00 9.04 11.56
CA MET A 112 -6.46 8.23 10.42
C MET A 112 -6.98 6.88 10.89
N LEU A 113 -6.21 6.12 11.67
CA LEU A 113 -6.65 4.82 12.19
C LEU A 113 -7.86 4.96 13.13
N GLY A 114 -7.96 6.06 13.86
CA GLY A 114 -9.11 6.39 14.72
C GLY A 114 -10.43 6.55 13.97
N THR A 115 -10.40 6.79 12.64
CA THR A 115 -11.60 6.76 11.80
C THR A 115 -12.14 5.34 11.55
N GLY A 116 -11.36 4.30 11.87
CA GLY A 116 -11.74 2.89 11.68
C GLY A 116 -11.12 2.21 10.46
N ILE A 117 -10.23 2.88 9.72
CA ILE A 117 -9.49 2.25 8.62
C ILE A 117 -8.34 1.38 9.15
N ILE A 118 -7.93 0.39 8.35
CA ILE A 118 -6.77 -0.46 8.66
C ILE A 118 -5.47 0.13 8.08
N ARG A 119 -4.33 -0.20 8.68
CA ARG A 119 -3.02 0.37 8.34
C ARG A 119 -2.59 0.03 6.91
N GLU A 120 -2.96 -1.15 6.43
CA GLU A 120 -2.67 -1.67 5.10
C GLU A 120 -3.31 -0.83 4.00
N LYS A 121 -4.36 -0.07 4.29
CA LYS A 121 -4.98 0.87 3.33
C LYS A 121 -4.29 2.23 3.28
N THR A 122 -3.27 2.44 4.10
CA THR A 122 -2.49 3.69 4.18
C THR A 122 -1.03 3.43 3.81
N GLY A 123 -0.52 4.23 2.89
CA GLY A 123 0.90 4.30 2.54
C GLY A 123 1.67 5.21 3.50
N ASP A 124 2.54 6.02 2.92
CA ASP A 124 3.37 6.96 3.66
C ASP A 124 2.59 8.22 4.06
N ILE A 125 2.98 8.81 5.19
CA ILE A 125 2.46 10.08 5.68
C ILE A 125 3.63 11.06 5.75
N ILE A 126 3.55 12.11 4.95
CA ILE A 126 4.59 13.11 4.79
C ILE A 126 4.19 14.33 5.63
N VAL A 127 4.85 14.53 6.77
CA VAL A 127 4.58 15.66 7.65
C VAL A 127 5.22 16.93 7.08
N LEU A 128 4.40 17.97 6.93
CA LEU A 128 4.77 19.26 6.33
C LEU A 128 4.94 20.38 7.37
N GLY A 129 5.21 20.00 8.63
CA GLY A 129 5.35 20.90 9.77
C GLY A 129 4.02 21.57 10.11
N GLU A 130 4.02 22.90 10.21
CA GLU A 130 2.84 23.70 10.56
C GLU A 130 1.72 23.65 9.51
N ARG A 131 2.03 23.21 8.28
CA ARG A 131 1.04 23.08 7.20
C ARG A 131 0.19 21.81 7.30
N GLY A 132 0.55 20.89 8.20
CA GLY A 132 -0.14 19.61 8.35
C GLY A 132 0.65 18.46 7.74
N ALA A 133 -0.03 17.58 6.99
CA ALA A 133 0.61 16.42 6.37
C ALA A 133 -0.06 16.03 5.05
N GLN A 134 0.65 15.29 4.22
CA GLN A 134 0.09 14.57 3.08
C GLN A 134 0.08 13.08 3.39
N ALA A 135 -1.05 12.41 3.15
CA ALA A 135 -1.16 10.97 3.36
C ALA A 135 -1.49 10.27 2.04
N ILE A 136 -0.78 9.19 1.76
CA ILE A 136 -1.06 8.34 0.61
C ILE A 136 -1.98 7.22 1.07
N VAL A 137 -3.08 7.02 0.35
CA VAL A 137 -4.12 6.04 0.70
C VAL A 137 -4.58 5.27 -0.54
N VAL A 138 -5.32 4.19 -0.31
CA VAL A 138 -6.06 3.56 -1.40
C VAL A 138 -7.18 4.51 -1.86
N PRO A 139 -7.46 4.62 -3.18
CA PRO A 139 -8.43 5.60 -3.68
C PRO A 139 -9.83 5.48 -3.08
N GLU A 140 -10.24 4.28 -2.70
CA GLU A 140 -11.56 3.99 -2.13
C GLU A 140 -11.78 4.65 -0.76
N LEU A 141 -10.71 5.09 -0.08
CA LEU A 141 -10.78 5.76 1.22
C LEU A 141 -10.87 7.28 1.15
N VAL A 142 -10.75 7.89 -0.03
CA VAL A 142 -10.70 9.36 -0.17
C VAL A 142 -11.95 10.00 0.42
N GLU A 143 -13.13 9.65 -0.10
CA GLU A 143 -14.41 10.23 0.36
C GLU A 143 -14.65 9.96 1.85
N PHE A 144 -14.33 8.73 2.30
CA PHE A 144 -14.49 8.34 3.69
C PHE A 144 -13.62 9.21 4.63
N LEU A 145 -12.35 9.39 4.30
CA LEU A 145 -11.42 10.18 5.12
C LEU A 145 -11.76 11.66 5.07
N GLU A 146 -12.16 12.20 3.91
CA GLU A 146 -12.66 13.58 3.81
C GLU A 146 -13.85 13.83 4.74
N MET A 147 -14.76 12.85 4.89
CA MET A 147 -15.92 12.95 5.76
C MET A 147 -15.63 12.72 7.24
N ASN A 148 -14.67 11.86 7.59
CA ASN A 148 -14.49 11.38 8.96
C ASN A 148 -13.21 11.87 9.66
N LEU A 149 -12.15 12.20 8.93
CA LEU A 149 -10.90 12.73 9.48
C LEU A 149 -11.05 14.23 9.77
N LYS A 150 -11.78 14.56 10.83
CA LYS A 150 -12.08 15.96 11.20
C LYS A 150 -11.14 16.54 12.24
N GLN A 151 -10.35 15.71 12.90
CA GLN A 151 -9.45 16.13 13.97
C GLN A 151 -8.22 15.24 14.01
N VAL A 152 -7.04 15.85 14.13
CA VAL A 152 -5.77 15.15 14.34
C VAL A 152 -5.32 15.23 15.79
N ARG A 153 -5.50 16.39 16.42
CA ARG A 153 -5.25 16.64 17.85
C ARG A 153 -6.36 17.51 18.42
N SER A 154 -6.62 17.33 19.71
CA SER A 154 -7.55 18.09 20.54
C SER A 154 -6.85 19.17 21.32
#